data_AF-A0A1A8B6J4-F1
#
_entry.id   AF-A0A1A8B6J4-F1
#
_cell.length_a   1.000
_cell.length_b   1.000
_cell.length_c   1.000
_cell.angle_alpha   90.00
_cell.angle_beta   90.00
_cell.angle_gamma   90.00
#
_symmetry.space_group_name_H-M   'P 1'
#
loop_
_entity.id
_entity.type
_entity.pdbx_description
1 polymer ?
#
loop_
_entity_poly.entity_id
_entity_poly.type
_entity_poly.pdbx_seq_one_letter_code
_entity_poly.pdbx_strand_id
1 'polypeptide(L)'
;MCVLSFYTELLSAGILHPVDCQIEGLQQKDGSKNYVTPRGISSVVKHFLSDSGADLFLEHHVTGLYQRGASWEVRRKAGDSELFDAVVLTIPVPQILELQGDLGNLMSAQQKQKLEGVRYSSRFALALFFSPDAVFSFSWGAKYVTDNPCIRYIAVDNRKRSADSPGLGPSLVIHTSVPFGLEHLERDKEDIQPIILQELHSLLPDLPQPISIKCQKWRYSQVLTSVSDCPGHMTLLPQPPLICGGDAFSHSNFDGCVDSALSLFGALKTSLDVQNTRASPV
;
A
#
# COMPACT_ATOMS: atom_id res chain seq x y z
N MET A 1 14.55 -6.84 15.88
CA MET A 1 14.65 -6.47 14.45
C MET A 1 14.35 -4.97 14.37
N CYS A 2 15.05 -4.22 13.52
CA CYS A 2 14.88 -2.76 13.38
C CYS A 2 14.79 -2.42 11.88
N VAL A 3 14.12 -1.34 11.50
CA VAL A 3 13.91 -0.94 10.09
C VAL A 3 15.19 -1.00 9.24
N LEU A 4 16.34 -0.61 9.79
CA LEU A 4 17.63 -0.63 9.09
C LEU A 4 18.08 -2.05 8.66
N SER A 5 17.66 -3.11 9.39
CA SER A 5 17.97 -4.48 8.99
C SER A 5 17.24 -4.88 7.70
N PHE A 6 16.01 -4.41 7.50
CA PHE A 6 15.22 -4.71 6.30
C PHE A 6 15.79 -4.04 5.04
N TYR A 7 16.26 -2.79 5.13
CA TYR A 7 16.96 -2.17 3.99
C TYR A 7 18.23 -2.94 3.63
N THR A 8 19.01 -3.37 4.64
CA THR A 8 20.24 -4.13 4.41
C THR A 8 19.95 -5.46 3.71
N GLU A 9 18.92 -6.17 4.14
CA GLU A 9 18.44 -7.42 3.52
C GLU A 9 17.97 -7.20 2.08
N LEU A 10 17.14 -6.18 1.84
CA LEU A 10 16.61 -5.90 0.50
C LEU A 10 17.70 -5.43 -0.47
N LEU A 11 18.72 -4.71 0.02
CA LEU A 11 19.91 -4.34 -0.75
C LEU A 11 20.77 -5.57 -1.07
N SER A 12 21.02 -6.44 -0.09
CA SER A 12 21.85 -7.64 -0.31
C SER A 12 21.18 -8.65 -1.25
N ALA A 13 19.85 -8.72 -1.24
CA ALA A 13 19.05 -9.53 -2.16
C ALA A 13 18.89 -8.90 -3.57
N GLY A 14 19.44 -7.70 -3.81
CA GLY A 14 19.28 -6.97 -5.06
C GLY A 14 17.82 -6.64 -5.40
N ILE A 15 16.97 -6.50 -4.36
CA ILE A 15 15.58 -6.07 -4.48
C ILE A 15 15.52 -4.54 -4.53
N LEU A 16 16.31 -3.87 -3.68
CA LEU A 16 16.47 -2.42 -3.67
C LEU A 16 17.80 -2.00 -4.26
N HIS A 17 17.80 -0.84 -4.91
CA HIS A 17 18.97 -0.13 -5.42
C HIS A 17 18.86 1.37 -5.09
N PRO A 18 19.96 2.09 -4.85
CA PRO A 18 19.92 3.54 -4.75
C PRO A 18 19.38 4.17 -6.04
N VAL A 19 18.58 5.23 -5.93
CA VAL A 19 18.17 6.02 -7.09
C VAL A 19 19.40 6.73 -7.66
N ASP A 20 19.61 6.60 -8.97
CA ASP A 20 20.75 7.19 -9.70
C ASP A 20 20.35 8.27 -10.73
N CYS A 21 19.04 8.46 -10.96
CA CYS A 21 18.50 9.44 -11.89
C CYS A 21 18.15 10.78 -11.22
N GLN A 22 18.10 11.86 -12.01
CA GLN A 22 17.63 13.16 -11.52
C GLN A 22 16.13 13.12 -11.21
N ILE A 23 15.76 13.58 -10.01
CA ILE A 23 14.36 13.85 -9.64
C ILE A 23 14.18 15.35 -9.47
N GLU A 24 13.47 15.97 -10.41
CA GLU A 24 13.19 17.40 -10.37
C GLU A 24 12.13 17.73 -9.32
N GLY A 25 12.35 18.81 -8.55
CA GLY A 25 11.45 19.23 -7.47
C GLY A 25 11.45 18.31 -6.24
N LEU A 26 12.41 17.37 -6.15
CA LEU A 26 12.60 16.56 -4.95
C LEU A 26 13.07 17.44 -3.79
N GLN A 27 12.31 17.46 -2.71
CA GLN A 27 12.75 18.04 -1.44
C GLN A 27 13.51 16.98 -0.65
N GLN A 28 14.83 16.96 -0.78
CA GLN A 28 15.69 16.06 -0.02
C GLN A 28 15.86 16.59 1.41
N LYS A 29 15.71 15.71 2.40
CA LYS A 29 16.06 16.01 3.79
C LYS A 29 17.52 15.61 4.01
N ASP A 30 18.23 16.37 4.84
CA ASP A 30 19.62 16.03 5.18
C ASP A 30 19.71 14.61 5.73
N GLY A 31 20.63 13.83 5.17
CA GLY A 31 20.86 12.43 5.54
C GLY A 31 19.87 11.42 4.93
N SER A 32 18.85 11.84 4.17
CA SER A 32 17.92 10.90 3.54
C SER A 32 18.48 10.28 2.26
N LYS A 33 18.22 8.98 2.07
CA LYS A 33 18.56 8.20 0.87
C LYS A 33 17.29 7.70 0.21
N ASN A 34 17.25 7.77 -1.12
CA ASN A 34 16.15 7.25 -1.91
C ASN A 34 16.57 5.95 -2.59
N TYR A 35 15.66 4.96 -2.55
CA TYR A 35 15.86 3.66 -3.16
C TYR A 35 14.74 3.37 -4.16
N VAL A 36 15.04 2.49 -5.10
CA VAL A 36 14.14 2.00 -6.13
C VAL A 36 14.26 0.49 -6.25
N THR A 37 13.27 -0.15 -6.84
CA THR A 37 13.23 -1.60 -7.10
C THR A 37 13.40 -1.85 -8.60
N PRO A 38 14.54 -2.36 -9.09
CA PRO A 38 14.74 -2.58 -10.53
C PRO A 38 13.70 -3.52 -11.14
N ARG A 39 13.23 -4.51 -10.36
CA ARG A 39 12.19 -5.48 -10.75
C ARG A 39 10.75 -5.00 -10.46
N GLY A 40 10.56 -3.72 -10.16
CA GLY A 40 9.28 -3.11 -9.80
C GLY A 40 8.93 -3.28 -8.32
N ILE A 41 8.11 -2.37 -7.78
CA ILE A 41 7.92 -2.23 -6.32
C ILE A 41 7.29 -3.46 -5.65
N SER A 42 6.50 -4.24 -6.40
CA SER A 42 5.91 -5.48 -5.91
C SER A 42 6.94 -6.57 -5.60
N SER A 43 8.19 -6.44 -6.07
CA SER A 43 9.28 -7.37 -5.75
C SER A 43 9.60 -7.43 -4.26
N VAL A 44 9.42 -6.33 -3.52
CA VAL A 44 9.59 -6.31 -2.05
C VAL A 44 8.57 -7.22 -1.38
N VAL A 45 7.29 -7.11 -1.77
CA VAL A 45 6.22 -7.95 -1.20
C VAL A 45 6.43 -9.42 -1.57
N LYS A 46 6.80 -9.70 -2.83
CA LYS A 46 7.08 -11.07 -3.29
C LYS A 46 8.25 -11.71 -2.54
N HIS A 47 9.28 -10.93 -2.23
CA HIS A 47 10.43 -11.41 -1.45
C HIS A 47 9.97 -11.90 -0.07
N PHE A 48 9.25 -11.08 0.70
CA PHE A 48 8.79 -11.48 2.04
C PHE A 48 7.71 -12.57 2.04
N LEU A 49 6.83 -12.62 1.04
CA LEU A 49 5.88 -13.73 0.90
C LEU A 49 6.59 -15.05 0.56
N SER A 50 7.64 -15.01 -0.25
CA SER A 50 8.42 -16.21 -0.56
C SER A 50 9.23 -16.69 0.66
N ASP A 51 9.80 -15.76 1.43
CA ASP A 51 10.60 -16.07 2.62
C ASP A 51 9.75 -16.62 3.78
N SER A 52 8.49 -16.19 3.89
CA SER A 52 7.59 -16.64 4.97
C SER A 52 7.15 -18.10 4.82
N GLY A 53 7.19 -18.66 3.61
CA GLY A 53 6.64 -19.98 3.31
C GLY A 53 5.12 -20.10 3.49
N ALA A 54 4.40 -18.97 3.55
CA ALA A 54 2.96 -18.95 3.75
C ALA A 54 2.18 -19.38 2.50
N ASP A 55 1.06 -20.06 2.72
CA ASP A 55 0.10 -20.35 1.64
C ASP A 55 -0.58 -19.05 1.18
N LEU A 56 -0.46 -18.75 -0.12
CA LEU A 56 -1.02 -17.54 -0.73
C LEU A 56 -2.29 -17.85 -1.52
N PHE A 57 -3.40 -17.29 -1.08
CA PHE A 57 -4.69 -17.39 -1.75
C PHE A 57 -5.13 -16.05 -2.35
N LEU A 58 -5.16 -15.97 -3.68
CA LEU A 58 -5.65 -14.80 -4.42
C LEU A 58 -7.14 -14.92 -4.71
N GLU A 59 -7.80 -13.81 -5.02
CA GLU A 59 -9.26 -13.76 -5.25
C GLU A 59 -10.09 -14.23 -4.03
N HIS A 60 -9.48 -14.23 -2.84
CA HIS A 60 -10.07 -14.63 -1.56
C HIS A 60 -10.58 -13.43 -0.76
N HIS A 61 -11.65 -12.81 -1.25
CA HIS A 61 -12.23 -11.63 -0.58
C HIS A 61 -12.99 -12.02 0.69
N VAL A 62 -12.42 -11.72 1.85
CA VAL A 62 -13.06 -11.85 3.17
C VAL A 62 -14.17 -10.82 3.36
N THR A 63 -15.37 -11.25 3.71
CA THR A 63 -16.54 -10.38 3.92
C THR A 63 -17.03 -10.36 5.36
N GLY A 64 -16.62 -11.31 6.20
CA GLY A 64 -17.03 -11.31 7.61
C GLY A 64 -16.19 -12.20 8.50
N LEU A 65 -16.22 -11.88 9.79
CA LEU A 65 -15.53 -12.58 10.86
C LEU A 65 -16.52 -12.92 11.96
N TYR A 66 -16.58 -14.20 12.34
CA TYR A 66 -17.47 -14.68 13.38
C TYR A 66 -16.70 -15.45 14.44
N GLN A 67 -16.93 -15.12 15.70
CA GLN A 67 -16.28 -15.82 16.79
C GLN A 67 -16.96 -17.19 17.00
N ARG A 68 -16.16 -18.25 17.07
CA ARG A 68 -16.60 -19.63 17.29
C ARG A 68 -15.81 -20.23 18.45
N GLY A 69 -16.24 -19.90 19.67
CA GLY A 69 -15.55 -20.28 20.89
C GLY A 69 -14.12 -19.74 20.91
N ALA A 70 -13.14 -20.64 20.80
CA ALA A 70 -11.72 -20.33 20.80
C ALA A 70 -11.11 -20.14 19.38
N SER A 71 -11.95 -20.03 18.35
CA SER A 71 -11.52 -19.87 16.95
C SER A 71 -12.32 -18.79 16.23
N TRP A 72 -11.84 -18.41 15.04
CA TRP A 72 -12.49 -17.50 14.11
C TRP A 72 -13.00 -18.25 12.90
N GLU A 73 -14.28 -18.09 12.58
CA GLU A 73 -14.81 -18.41 11.26
C GLU A 73 -14.66 -17.19 10.35
N VAL A 74 -13.82 -17.33 9.31
CA VAL A 74 -13.56 -16.30 8.31
C VAL A 74 -14.41 -16.61 7.07
N ARG A 75 -15.36 -15.74 6.75
CA ARG A 75 -16.27 -15.92 5.60
C ARG A 75 -15.76 -15.17 4.39
N ARG A 76 -15.81 -15.82 3.23
CA ARG A 76 -15.48 -15.23 1.94
C ARG A 76 -16.73 -14.85 1.15
N LYS A 77 -16.56 -13.95 0.18
CA LYS A 77 -17.61 -13.54 -0.76
C LYS A 77 -18.20 -14.71 -1.57
N ALA A 78 -17.41 -15.73 -1.88
CA ALA A 78 -17.86 -16.92 -2.60
C ALA A 78 -18.78 -17.84 -1.77
N GLY A 79 -18.97 -17.54 -0.48
CA GLY A 79 -19.92 -18.22 0.42
C GLY A 79 -19.30 -19.32 1.29
N ASP A 80 -18.07 -19.71 1.02
CA ASP A 80 -17.27 -20.62 1.82
C ASP A 80 -16.61 -19.93 3.03
N SER A 81 -16.35 -20.71 4.08
CA SER A 81 -15.68 -20.24 5.30
C SER A 81 -14.60 -21.21 5.77
N GLU A 82 -13.63 -20.66 6.50
CA GLU A 82 -12.51 -21.40 7.07
C GLU A 82 -12.31 -21.00 8.54
N LEU A 83 -11.74 -21.92 9.33
CA LEU A 83 -11.49 -21.72 10.75
C LEU A 83 -10.02 -21.40 11.01
N PHE A 84 -9.76 -20.41 11.86
CA PHE A 84 -8.42 -20.00 12.26
C PHE A 84 -8.34 -19.76 13.75
N ASP A 85 -7.19 -20.07 14.37
CA ASP A 85 -6.95 -19.79 15.79
C ASP A 85 -6.74 -18.30 16.07
N ALA A 86 -6.23 -17.57 15.08
CA ALA A 86 -5.94 -16.14 15.14
C ALA A 86 -6.18 -15.46 13.78
N VAL A 87 -6.52 -14.18 13.80
CA VAL A 87 -6.71 -13.36 12.59
C VAL A 87 -5.93 -12.05 12.74
N VAL A 88 -5.17 -11.70 11.69
CA VAL A 88 -4.50 -10.41 11.55
C VAL A 88 -5.07 -9.67 10.35
N LEU A 89 -5.54 -8.44 10.58
CA LEU A 89 -6.10 -7.58 9.53
C LEU A 89 -5.12 -6.47 9.17
N THR A 90 -4.72 -6.41 7.90
CA THR A 90 -3.76 -5.40 7.38
C THR A 90 -4.34 -4.58 6.22
N ILE A 91 -5.66 -4.61 6.04
CA ILE A 91 -6.38 -3.82 5.02
C ILE A 91 -6.68 -2.41 5.56
N PRO A 92 -6.92 -1.41 4.68
CA PRO A 92 -7.37 -0.08 5.09
C PRO A 92 -8.52 -0.11 6.09
N VAL A 93 -8.43 0.73 7.13
CA VAL A 93 -9.38 0.76 8.25
C VAL A 93 -10.86 0.86 7.84
N PRO A 94 -11.26 1.69 6.85
CA PRO A 94 -12.65 1.69 6.37
C PRO A 94 -13.13 0.30 5.92
N GLN A 95 -12.26 -0.50 5.29
CA GLN A 95 -12.60 -1.86 4.85
C GLN A 95 -12.68 -2.83 6.04
N ILE A 96 -11.89 -2.60 7.11
CA ILE A 96 -12.05 -3.34 8.38
C ILE A 96 -13.43 -3.06 8.97
N LEU A 97 -13.86 -1.79 9.00
CA LEU A 97 -15.17 -1.38 9.54
C LEU A 97 -16.37 -1.88 8.72
N GLU A 98 -16.15 -2.24 7.45
CA GLU A 98 -17.16 -2.83 6.55
C GLU A 98 -17.32 -4.35 6.71
N LEU A 99 -16.41 -5.03 7.42
CA LEU A 99 -16.50 -6.46 7.66
C LEU A 99 -17.74 -6.80 8.49
N GLN A 100 -18.49 -7.80 8.03
CA GLN A 100 -19.68 -8.30 8.70
C GLN A 100 -19.35 -9.24 9.87
N GLY A 101 -20.36 -9.57 10.67
CA GLY A 101 -20.24 -10.54 11.75
C GLY A 101 -20.04 -9.89 13.12
N ASP A 102 -19.23 -10.52 13.96
CA ASP A 102 -19.14 -10.18 15.39
C ASP A 102 -18.20 -8.99 15.66
N LEU A 103 -17.42 -8.58 14.67
CA LEU A 103 -16.42 -7.50 14.78
C LEU A 103 -16.99 -6.23 15.42
N GLY A 104 -18.17 -5.78 14.97
CA GLY A 104 -18.82 -4.57 15.46
C GLY A 104 -19.18 -4.62 16.95
N ASN A 105 -19.51 -5.80 17.47
CA ASN A 105 -19.89 -6.01 18.87
C ASN A 105 -18.67 -6.20 19.78
N LEU A 106 -17.56 -6.68 19.24
CA LEU A 106 -16.33 -6.95 19.98
C LEU A 106 -15.49 -5.70 20.23
N MET A 107 -15.61 -4.69 19.39
CA MET A 107 -14.91 -3.42 19.56
C MET A 107 -15.51 -2.61 20.71
N SER A 108 -14.67 -2.17 21.64
CA SER A 108 -15.07 -1.15 22.60
C SER A 108 -15.46 0.15 21.88
N ALA A 109 -16.32 0.96 22.51
CA ALA A 109 -16.71 2.26 21.97
C ALA A 109 -15.49 3.15 21.64
N GLN A 110 -14.44 3.08 22.46
CA GLN A 110 -13.20 3.83 22.24
C GLN A 110 -12.42 3.32 21.02
N GLN A 111 -12.26 2.00 20.87
CA GLN A 111 -11.59 1.43 19.68
C GLN A 111 -12.34 1.79 18.41
N LYS A 112 -13.67 1.63 18.41
CA LYS A 112 -14.52 1.99 17.28
C LYS A 112 -14.38 3.47 16.91
N GLN A 113 -14.48 4.37 17.90
CA GLN A 113 -14.29 5.81 17.68
C GLN A 113 -12.91 6.14 17.08
N LYS A 114 -11.84 5.49 17.56
CA LYS A 114 -10.49 5.70 17.02
C LYS A 114 -10.38 5.24 15.56
N LEU A 115 -10.93 4.08 15.22
CA LEU A 115 -10.93 3.55 13.86
C LEU A 115 -11.79 4.41 12.90
N GLU A 116 -12.97 4.84 13.35
CA GLU A 116 -13.85 5.75 12.62
C GLU A 116 -13.24 7.14 12.40
N GLY A 117 -12.23 7.51 13.19
CA GLY A 117 -11.45 8.75 13.03
C GLY A 117 -10.39 8.69 11.92
N VAL A 118 -10.05 7.50 11.42
CA VAL A 118 -9.00 7.34 10.40
C VAL A 118 -9.44 7.95 9.07
N ARG A 119 -8.55 8.71 8.43
CA ARG A 119 -8.81 9.35 7.13
C ARG A 119 -7.70 9.01 6.16
N TYR A 120 -8.07 8.79 4.90
CA TYR A 120 -7.14 8.60 3.79
C TYR A 120 -7.36 9.68 2.74
N SER A 121 -6.28 10.05 2.07
CA SER A 121 -6.32 10.77 0.80
C SER A 121 -6.72 9.81 -0.33
N SER A 122 -7.18 10.40 -1.44
CA SER A 122 -7.46 9.67 -2.67
C SER A 122 -6.65 10.25 -3.82
N ARG A 123 -6.22 9.40 -4.75
CA ARG A 123 -5.47 9.78 -5.96
C ARG A 123 -5.85 8.89 -7.13
N PHE A 124 -5.68 9.40 -8.33
CA PHE A 124 -5.59 8.60 -9.55
C PHE A 124 -4.13 8.44 -9.96
N ALA A 125 -3.82 7.31 -10.57
CA ALA A 125 -2.55 7.06 -11.22
C ALA A 125 -2.79 6.62 -12.66
N LEU A 126 -2.07 7.22 -13.61
CA LEU A 126 -2.00 6.74 -14.98
C LEU A 126 -0.64 6.10 -15.23
N ALA A 127 -0.63 4.92 -15.84
CA ALA A 127 0.56 4.33 -16.44
C ALA A 127 0.40 4.35 -17.96
N LEU A 128 1.33 5.04 -18.63
CA LEU A 128 1.44 5.14 -20.07
C LEU A 128 2.59 4.28 -20.54
N PHE A 129 2.37 3.48 -21.57
CA PHE A 129 3.40 2.68 -22.21
C PHE A 129 3.58 3.16 -23.63
N PHE A 130 4.83 3.28 -24.06
CA PHE A 130 5.19 3.81 -25.37
C PHE A 130 5.90 2.74 -26.20
N SER A 131 6.02 3.00 -27.50
CA SER A 131 6.78 2.15 -28.41
C SER A 131 8.30 2.27 -28.14
N PRO A 132 9.12 1.27 -28.54
CA PRO A 132 10.58 1.30 -28.33
C PRO A 132 11.32 2.48 -28.98
N ASP A 133 10.74 3.07 -30.02
CA ASP A 133 11.23 4.24 -30.75
C ASP A 133 10.80 5.59 -30.15
N ALA A 134 9.98 5.58 -29.09
CA ALA A 134 9.53 6.80 -28.44
C ALA A 134 10.70 7.56 -27.78
N VAL A 135 10.82 8.84 -28.12
CA VAL A 135 11.83 9.75 -27.55
C VAL A 135 11.13 10.82 -26.73
N PHE A 136 11.60 11.04 -25.51
CA PHE A 136 11.12 12.13 -24.66
C PHE A 136 12.05 13.33 -24.77
N SER A 137 11.48 14.53 -24.83
CA SER A 137 12.23 15.81 -24.88
C SER A 137 12.90 16.17 -23.55
N PHE A 138 12.75 15.35 -22.50
CA PHE A 138 13.25 15.58 -21.15
C PHE A 138 14.07 14.41 -20.60
N SER A 139 15.03 14.73 -19.72
CA SER A 139 16.03 13.78 -19.20
C SER A 139 15.83 13.36 -17.74
N TRP A 140 14.96 14.01 -16.97
CA TRP A 140 14.69 13.63 -15.58
C TRP A 140 14.07 12.23 -15.47
N GLY A 141 14.38 11.50 -14.39
CA GLY A 141 13.74 10.22 -14.09
C GLY A 141 12.37 10.39 -13.40
N ALA A 142 12.21 11.48 -12.65
CA ALA A 142 10.91 11.91 -12.16
C ALA A 142 10.85 13.43 -11.93
N LYS A 143 9.64 13.97 -11.84
CA LYS A 143 9.34 15.38 -11.63
C LYS A 143 8.18 15.54 -10.67
N TYR A 144 8.37 16.33 -9.62
CA TYR A 144 7.28 16.86 -8.81
C TYR A 144 6.72 18.13 -9.46
N VAL A 145 5.40 18.20 -9.59
CA VAL A 145 4.69 19.34 -10.17
C VAL A 145 3.97 20.09 -9.06
N THR A 146 4.30 21.36 -8.83
CA THR A 146 3.76 22.18 -7.73
C THR A 146 2.58 23.05 -8.15
N ASP A 147 2.58 23.52 -9.40
CA ASP A 147 1.63 24.52 -9.90
C ASP A 147 0.66 23.93 -10.93
N ASN A 148 0.08 22.77 -10.63
CA ASN A 148 -0.97 22.15 -11.44
C ASN A 148 -2.08 21.58 -10.54
N PRO A 149 -3.37 21.87 -10.84
CA PRO A 149 -4.49 21.43 -10.01
C PRO A 149 -4.70 19.91 -10.05
N CYS A 150 -4.33 19.26 -11.15
CA CYS A 150 -4.58 17.85 -11.41
C CYS A 150 -3.36 16.96 -11.11
N ILE A 151 -2.18 17.25 -11.66
CA ILE A 151 -1.00 16.38 -11.63
C ILE A 151 -0.01 16.84 -10.58
N ARG A 152 0.45 15.91 -9.73
CA ARG A 152 1.41 16.19 -8.66
C ARG A 152 2.79 15.60 -8.92
N TYR A 153 2.87 14.47 -9.64
CA TYR A 153 4.10 13.73 -9.83
C TYR A 153 4.09 12.98 -11.16
N ILE A 154 5.22 12.97 -11.85
CA ILE A 154 5.44 12.25 -13.10
C ILE A 154 6.76 11.49 -12.99
N ALA A 155 6.81 10.23 -13.42
CA ALA A 155 8.02 9.42 -13.42
C ALA A 155 8.19 8.64 -14.72
N VAL A 156 9.38 8.69 -15.31
CA VAL A 156 9.82 7.75 -16.35
C VAL A 156 10.27 6.48 -15.64
N ASP A 157 9.39 5.51 -15.52
CA ASP A 157 9.55 4.41 -14.57
C ASP A 157 10.75 3.51 -14.90
N ASN A 158 10.98 3.18 -16.17
CA ASN A 158 12.15 2.41 -16.62
C ASN A 158 13.47 3.12 -16.30
N ARG A 159 13.55 4.43 -16.58
CA ARG A 159 14.72 5.27 -16.27
C ARG A 159 14.96 5.35 -14.76
N LYS A 160 13.90 5.59 -13.98
CA LYS A 160 13.98 5.66 -12.51
C LYS A 160 14.44 4.34 -11.89
N ARG A 161 14.09 3.19 -12.50
CA ARG A 161 14.48 1.85 -12.06
C ARG A 161 15.83 1.38 -12.60
N SER A 162 16.47 2.17 -13.47
CA SER A 162 17.68 1.77 -14.22
C SER A 162 17.48 0.44 -14.95
N ALA A 163 16.28 0.25 -15.51
CA ALA A 163 15.78 -1.03 -16.04
C ALA A 163 15.50 -0.97 -17.56
N ASP A 164 16.24 -0.12 -18.28
CA ASP A 164 16.15 -0.05 -19.74
C ASP A 164 16.52 -1.40 -20.35
N SER A 165 15.58 -1.99 -21.09
CA SER A 165 15.72 -3.31 -21.68
C SER A 165 15.55 -3.21 -23.20
N PRO A 166 16.44 -3.82 -24.01
CA PRO A 166 16.33 -3.77 -25.46
C PRO A 166 14.95 -4.24 -25.95
N GLY A 167 14.37 -3.49 -26.88
CA GLY A 167 13.07 -3.81 -27.48
C GLY A 167 11.85 -3.48 -26.62
N LEU A 168 12.02 -2.94 -25.40
CA LEU A 168 10.93 -2.39 -24.61
C LEU A 168 10.94 -0.86 -24.68
N GLY A 169 9.78 -0.27 -24.95
CA GLY A 169 9.62 1.18 -24.89
C GLY A 169 9.54 1.72 -23.47
N PRO A 170 9.71 3.04 -23.30
CA PRO A 170 9.64 3.65 -21.99
C PRO A 170 8.21 3.59 -21.44
N SER A 171 8.09 3.81 -20.13
CA SER A 171 6.80 3.92 -19.45
C SER A 171 6.77 5.14 -18.55
N LEU A 172 5.66 5.87 -18.57
CA LEU A 172 5.44 7.06 -17.75
C LEU A 172 4.35 6.77 -16.72
N VAL A 173 4.63 7.09 -15.45
CA VAL A 173 3.66 7.00 -14.35
C VAL A 173 3.32 8.41 -13.88
N ILE A 174 2.03 8.72 -13.82
CA ILE A 174 1.50 10.02 -13.43
C ILE A 174 0.64 9.83 -12.20
N HIS A 175 0.89 10.59 -11.14
CA HIS A 175 0.00 10.65 -9.97
C HIS A 175 -0.67 12.02 -9.89
N THR A 176 -1.99 11.99 -9.65
CA THR A 176 -2.75 13.22 -9.44
C THR A 176 -2.47 13.83 -8.07
N SER A 177 -2.86 15.10 -7.89
CA SER A 177 -2.95 15.79 -6.62
C SER A 177 -4.01 15.14 -5.72
N VAL A 178 -3.93 15.41 -4.41
CA VAL A 178 -4.96 14.96 -3.45
C VAL A 178 -6.29 15.68 -3.69
N PRO A 179 -6.36 17.01 -3.87
CA PRO A 179 -7.62 17.70 -4.15
C PRO A 179 -8.36 17.11 -5.35
N PHE A 180 -7.67 16.90 -6.48
CA PHE A 180 -8.27 16.31 -7.68
C PHE A 180 -8.76 14.88 -7.44
N GLY A 181 -7.98 14.07 -6.72
CA GLY A 181 -8.37 12.69 -6.41
C GLY A 181 -9.60 12.60 -5.51
N LEU A 182 -9.76 13.52 -4.56
CA LEU A 182 -10.93 13.61 -3.69
C LEU A 182 -12.17 14.11 -4.44
N GLU A 183 -12.03 15.16 -5.25
CA GLU A 183 -13.12 15.75 -6.02
C GLU A 183 -13.77 14.75 -6.99
N HIS A 184 -12.96 13.85 -7.56
CA HIS A 184 -13.40 12.91 -8.58
C HIS A 184 -13.50 11.45 -8.11
N LEU A 185 -13.40 11.20 -6.80
CA LEU A 185 -13.32 9.86 -6.23
C LEU A 185 -14.47 8.92 -6.66
N GLU A 186 -15.69 9.44 -6.70
CA GLU A 186 -16.89 8.67 -7.06
C GLU A 186 -17.12 8.57 -8.57
N ARG A 187 -16.32 9.25 -9.40
CA ARG A 187 -16.42 9.18 -10.87
C ARG A 187 -15.68 7.95 -11.41
N ASP A 188 -16.13 7.43 -12.54
CA ASP A 188 -15.52 6.28 -13.19
C ASP A 188 -14.16 6.62 -13.81
N LYS A 189 -13.28 5.61 -13.90
CA LYS A 189 -11.90 5.81 -14.36
C LYS A 189 -11.85 6.25 -15.82
N GLU A 190 -12.80 5.77 -16.59
CA GLU A 190 -13.01 6.01 -18.02
C GLU A 190 -13.37 7.48 -18.28
N ASP A 191 -14.09 8.13 -17.36
CA ASP A 191 -14.45 9.55 -17.45
C ASP A 191 -13.30 10.46 -17.00
N ILE A 192 -12.49 10.01 -16.05
CA ILE A 192 -11.41 10.80 -15.45
C ILE A 192 -10.11 10.71 -16.25
N GLN A 193 -9.84 9.57 -16.89
CA GLN A 193 -8.62 9.36 -17.66
C GLN A 193 -8.41 10.45 -18.74
N PRO A 194 -9.40 10.83 -19.58
CA PRO A 194 -9.23 11.90 -20.58
C PRO A 194 -8.85 13.26 -19.96
N ILE A 195 -9.40 13.58 -18.79
CA ILE A 195 -9.12 14.84 -18.08
C ILE A 195 -7.65 14.88 -17.64
N ILE A 196 -7.16 13.81 -17.02
CA ILE A 196 -5.75 13.71 -16.60
C ILE A 196 -4.82 13.74 -17.83
N LEU A 197 -5.20 13.09 -18.93
CA LEU A 197 -4.41 13.11 -20.16
C LEU A 197 -4.34 14.52 -20.76
N GLN A 198 -5.44 15.27 -20.77
CA GLN A 198 -5.45 16.65 -21.26
C GLN A 198 -4.49 17.52 -20.44
N GLU A 199 -4.54 17.42 -19.11
CA GLU A 199 -3.61 18.12 -18.22
C GLU A 199 -2.15 17.71 -18.44
N LEU A 200 -1.90 16.42 -18.70
CA LEU A 200 -0.57 15.93 -19.03
C LEU A 200 -0.04 16.51 -20.34
N HIS A 201 -0.86 16.60 -21.38
CA HIS A 201 -0.47 17.21 -22.65
C HIS A 201 -0.17 18.71 -22.49
N SER A 202 -0.92 19.42 -21.64
CA SER A 202 -0.62 20.82 -21.32
C SER A 202 0.75 20.98 -20.64
N LEU A 203 1.15 20.03 -19.78
CA LEU A 203 2.45 20.04 -19.11
C LEU A 203 3.60 19.56 -20.01
N LEU A 204 3.33 18.60 -20.90
CA LEU A 204 4.29 17.94 -21.78
C LEU A 204 3.73 17.89 -23.21
N PRO A 205 3.71 19.02 -23.96
CA PRO A 205 3.06 19.12 -25.26
C PRO A 205 3.70 18.22 -26.33
N ASP A 206 5.00 17.95 -26.22
CA ASP A 206 5.75 17.10 -27.15
C ASP A 206 5.75 15.62 -26.75
N LEU A 207 4.91 15.21 -25.80
CA LEU A 207 4.83 13.81 -25.38
C LEU A 207 4.28 12.96 -26.55
N PRO A 208 4.96 11.87 -26.96
CA PRO A 208 4.48 11.01 -28.04
C PRO A 208 3.17 10.33 -27.66
N GLN A 209 2.45 9.80 -28.65
CA GLN A 209 1.23 9.02 -28.40
C GLN A 209 1.58 7.70 -27.65
N PRO A 210 0.96 7.41 -26.50
CA PRO A 210 1.13 6.12 -25.84
C PRO A 210 0.45 5.00 -26.63
N ILE A 211 1.05 3.81 -26.65
CA ILE A 211 0.47 2.61 -27.27
C ILE A 211 -0.53 1.89 -26.34
N SER A 212 -0.42 2.10 -25.03
CA SER A 212 -1.42 1.65 -24.07
C SER A 212 -1.43 2.50 -22.82
N ILE A 213 -2.59 2.53 -22.15
CA ILE A 213 -2.84 3.34 -20.97
C ILE A 213 -3.52 2.46 -19.93
N LYS A 214 -3.08 2.55 -18.68
CA LYS A 214 -3.77 1.96 -17.53
C LYS A 214 -4.10 3.05 -16.52
N CYS A 215 -5.37 3.17 -16.16
CA CYS A 215 -5.84 4.05 -15.11
C CYS A 215 -6.13 3.26 -13.83
N GLN A 216 -5.57 3.71 -12.71
CA GLN A 216 -5.80 3.16 -11.39
C GLN A 216 -6.35 4.22 -10.44
N LYS A 217 -7.43 3.88 -9.74
CA LYS A 217 -8.03 4.71 -8.69
C LYS A 217 -7.58 4.18 -7.33
N TRP A 218 -6.95 5.03 -6.53
CA TRP A 218 -6.58 4.72 -5.15
C TRP A 218 -7.50 5.49 -4.20
N ARG A 219 -8.61 4.85 -3.82
CA ARG A 219 -9.56 5.42 -2.84
C ARG A 219 -8.87 5.67 -1.50
N TYR A 220 -8.09 4.70 -1.04
CA TYR A 220 -7.28 4.79 0.18
C TYR A 220 -5.81 4.86 -0.22
N SER A 221 -5.34 6.05 -0.63
CA SER A 221 -3.98 6.24 -1.16
C SER A 221 -2.93 6.38 -0.08
N GLN A 222 -3.11 7.35 0.84
CA GLN A 222 -2.20 7.59 1.97
C GLN A 222 -3.02 8.07 3.16
N VAL A 223 -2.68 7.64 4.36
CA VAL A 223 -3.28 8.07 5.62
C VAL A 223 -3.03 9.56 5.83
N LEU A 224 -4.11 10.30 6.06
CA LEU A 224 -4.11 11.70 6.48
C LEU A 224 -4.25 11.82 7.99
N THR A 225 -5.08 10.95 8.58
CA THR A 225 -5.30 10.87 10.01
C THR A 225 -5.14 9.41 10.42
N SER A 226 -4.10 9.09 11.18
CA SER A 226 -3.85 7.76 11.74
C SER A 226 -4.67 7.52 13.01
N VAL A 227 -4.67 6.28 13.49
CA VAL A 227 -5.23 5.91 14.79
C VAL A 227 -4.44 6.61 15.90
N SER A 228 -5.12 7.39 16.73
CA SER A 228 -4.48 8.14 17.82
C SER A 228 -3.89 7.22 18.90
N ASP A 229 -2.71 7.61 19.40
CA ASP A 229 -1.97 6.93 20.48
C ASP A 229 -1.76 5.43 20.22
N CYS A 230 -1.50 5.06 18.96
CA CYS A 230 -1.34 3.69 18.53
C CYS A 230 0.13 3.30 18.35
N PRO A 231 0.60 2.16 18.92
CA PRO A 231 1.99 1.74 18.83
C PRO A 231 2.34 1.01 17.52
N GLY A 232 1.53 1.11 16.46
CA GLY A 232 1.68 0.31 15.23
C GLY A 232 0.66 -0.83 15.07
N HIS A 233 -0.15 -1.14 16.09
CA HIS A 233 -1.23 -2.12 15.99
C HIS A 233 -2.37 -1.81 16.96
N MET A 234 -3.52 -2.47 16.78
CA MET A 234 -4.62 -2.50 17.73
C MET A 234 -5.13 -3.92 17.92
N THR A 235 -5.01 -4.46 19.13
CA THR A 235 -5.65 -5.72 19.50
C THR A 235 -7.14 -5.47 19.76
N LEU A 236 -8.01 -6.03 18.92
CA LEU A 236 -9.46 -5.93 19.07
C LEU A 236 -9.98 -6.96 20.06
N LEU A 237 -9.50 -8.21 19.95
CA LEU A 237 -9.80 -9.28 20.89
C LEU A 237 -8.51 -10.04 21.25
N PRO A 238 -8.20 -10.23 22.54
CA PRO A 238 -7.02 -11.00 22.93
C PRO A 238 -7.15 -12.50 22.69
N GLN A 239 -8.34 -13.07 22.88
CA GLN A 239 -8.60 -14.51 22.74
C GLN A 239 -10.01 -14.80 22.18
N PRO A 240 -10.14 -15.52 21.04
CA PRO A 240 -9.05 -15.80 20.09
C PRO A 240 -8.46 -14.51 19.50
N PRO A 241 -7.16 -14.45 19.17
CA PRO A 241 -6.50 -13.19 18.83
C PRO A 241 -7.08 -12.61 17.54
N LEU A 242 -7.48 -11.35 17.61
CA LEU A 242 -7.84 -10.53 16.46
C LEU A 242 -7.14 -9.19 16.58
N ILE A 243 -6.21 -8.94 15.66
CA ILE A 243 -5.30 -7.80 15.74
C ILE A 243 -5.28 -7.08 14.39
N CYS A 244 -5.38 -5.76 14.43
CA CYS A 244 -5.29 -4.91 13.24
C CYS A 244 -3.95 -4.18 13.20
N GLY A 245 -3.41 -4.01 12.00
CA GLY A 245 -2.24 -3.17 11.74
C GLY A 245 -2.25 -2.67 10.30
N GLY A 246 -1.14 -2.11 9.87
CA GLY A 246 -0.99 -1.41 8.59
C GLY A 246 -0.66 0.08 8.77
N ASP A 247 -0.71 0.80 7.67
CA ASP A 247 -0.27 2.19 7.59
C ASP A 247 -1.08 3.13 8.49
N ALA A 248 -2.38 2.91 8.66
CA ALA A 248 -3.22 3.73 9.56
C ALA A 248 -2.84 3.62 11.04
N PHE A 249 -2.11 2.59 11.43
CA PHE A 249 -1.63 2.40 12.79
C PHE A 249 -0.22 2.95 12.99
N SER A 250 0.40 3.45 11.91
CA SER A 250 1.75 4.02 11.86
C SER A 250 1.75 5.23 10.90
N HIS A 251 2.27 5.08 9.69
CA HIS A 251 2.21 6.06 8.60
C HIS A 251 2.42 5.41 7.22
N SER A 252 1.91 6.04 6.15
CA SER A 252 1.93 5.50 4.77
C SER A 252 3.27 5.64 4.04
N ASN A 253 4.29 4.92 4.51
CA ASN A 253 5.54 4.67 3.80
C ASN A 253 6.06 3.26 4.15
N PHE A 254 7.19 2.84 3.57
CA PHE A 254 7.78 1.53 3.82
C PHE A 254 8.10 1.31 5.30
N ASP A 255 8.78 2.27 5.93
CA ASP A 255 9.22 2.18 7.33
C ASP A 255 8.02 2.00 8.28
N GLY A 256 6.91 2.72 8.03
CA GLY A 256 5.70 2.61 8.85
C GLY A 256 5.04 1.24 8.72
N CYS A 257 5.00 0.67 7.51
CA CYS A 257 4.54 -0.69 7.33
C CYS A 257 5.42 -1.69 8.10
N VAL A 258 6.75 -1.51 8.11
CA VAL A 258 7.67 -2.36 8.88
C VAL A 258 7.43 -2.20 10.38
N ASP A 259 7.32 -0.97 10.88
CA ASP A 259 7.07 -0.69 12.31
C ASP A 259 5.75 -1.30 12.77
N SER A 260 4.69 -1.15 11.97
CA SER A 260 3.40 -1.78 12.23
C SER A 260 3.49 -3.31 12.24
N ALA A 261 4.21 -3.90 11.29
CA ALA A 261 4.40 -5.36 11.22
C ALA A 261 5.17 -5.91 12.43
N LEU A 262 6.23 -5.23 12.88
CA LEU A 262 6.98 -5.62 14.08
C LEU A 262 6.11 -5.50 15.35
N SER A 263 5.30 -4.45 15.43
CA SER A 263 4.34 -4.24 16.52
C SER A 263 3.27 -5.33 16.55
N LEU A 264 2.69 -5.67 15.39
CA LEU A 264 1.76 -6.77 15.19
C LEU A 264 2.36 -8.12 15.62
N PHE A 265 3.58 -8.42 15.20
CA PHE A 265 4.27 -9.66 15.54
C PHE A 265 4.43 -9.83 17.06
N GLY A 266 4.85 -8.76 17.75
CA GLY A 266 4.97 -8.78 19.21
C GLY A 266 3.63 -9.04 19.92
N ALA A 267 2.56 -8.40 19.46
CA ALA A 267 1.22 -8.57 20.01
C ALA A 267 0.67 -9.99 19.77
N LEU A 268 0.80 -10.49 18.54
CA LEU A 268 0.34 -11.83 18.17
C LEU A 268 1.08 -12.91 18.95
N LYS A 269 2.42 -12.82 19.04
CA LYS A 269 3.23 -13.77 19.82
C LYS A 269 2.79 -13.82 21.27
N THR A 270 2.60 -12.65 21.89
CA THR A 270 2.14 -12.56 23.28
C THR A 270 0.76 -13.23 23.46
N SER A 271 -0.18 -12.98 22.55
CA SER A 271 -1.51 -13.59 22.64
C SER A 271 -1.50 -15.11 22.46
N LEU A 272 -0.69 -15.64 21.53
CA LEU A 272 -0.55 -17.07 21.29
C LEU A 272 0.15 -17.79 22.46
N ASP A 273 1.18 -17.20 23.06
CA ASP A 273 1.86 -17.76 24.24
C ASP A 273 0.89 -17.91 25.44
N VAL A 274 -0.01 -16.93 25.63
CA VAL A 274 -1.05 -16.99 26.68
C VAL A 274 -2.13 -18.03 26.36
N GLN A 275 -2.44 -18.30 25.10
CA GLN A 275 -3.35 -19.38 24.72
C GLN A 275 -2.75 -20.75 25.01
N ASN A 276 -1.49 -20.97 24.64
CA ASN A 276 -0.80 -22.25 24.82
C ASN A 276 -0.63 -22.63 26.30
N THR A 277 -0.37 -21.64 27.16
CA THR A 277 -0.29 -21.85 28.62
C THR A 277 -1.64 -22.20 29.26
N ARG A 278 -2.76 -21.76 28.68
CA ARG A 278 -4.12 -22.11 29.16
C ARG A 278 -4.64 -23.43 28.61
N ALA A 279 -4.18 -23.85 27.43
CA ALA A 279 -4.58 -25.11 26.79
C ALA A 279 -3.86 -26.35 27.35
N SER A 280 -2.91 -26.17 28.27
CA SER A 280 -2.24 -27.26 28.99
C SER A 280 -2.78 -27.35 30.43
N PRO A 281 -3.86 -28.11 30.69
CA PRO A 281 -4.26 -28.38 32.06
C PRO A 281 -3.30 -29.41 32.66
N VAL A 282 -2.85 -29.14 33.90
CA VAL A 282 -2.29 -30.15 34.81
C VAL A 282 -3.35 -31.21 35.09
#